data_AF-A0A7C6FAU9-F1
#
_entry.id   AF-A0A7C6FAU9-F1
#
_cell.length_a   1.000
_cell.length_b   1.000
_cell.length_c   1.000
_cell.angle_alpha   90.00
_cell.angle_beta   90.00
_cell.angle_gamma   90.00
#
_symmetry.space_group_name_H-M   'P 1'
#
loop_
_entity.id
_entity.type
_entity.pdbx_description
1 polymer ?
#
loop_
_entity_poly.entity_id
_entity_poly.type
_entity_poly.pdbx_seq_one_letter_code
_entity_poly.pdbx_strand_id
1 'polypeptide(L)'
;MESKFPWDSYSDQPYILKKETKKALRKGHKLDFLKLLATNLIFFPYLFLKFLIKSKKNNINENYYQYNERAKNTIGLCVNLDKGEAQYELVNELNVKSLQIRLFLNDIDNIESYVAFAKGFGNDKEILITIIQDREHIENHELLKKDISIIFEKFQSITNEFQIGNAINRIKWSFVSMEEYLAFYERVQDVRDEQFPNIKLIGSAVID
;
A
#
# COMPACT_ATOMS: atom_id res chain seq x y z
N MET A 1 -1.45 9.64 24.94
CA MET A 1 -2.82 9.66 24.35
C MET A 1 -3.06 8.28 23.76
N GLU A 2 -4.19 7.64 24.05
CA GLU A 2 -4.52 6.35 23.41
C GLU A 2 -4.54 6.53 21.87
N SER A 3 -3.84 5.65 21.16
CA SER A 3 -3.86 5.65 19.69
C SER A 3 -5.30 5.50 19.21
N LYS A 4 -5.77 6.41 18.37
CA LYS A 4 -7.11 6.34 17.75
C LYS A 4 -7.27 5.08 16.87
N PHE A 5 -6.17 4.43 16.52
CA PHE A 5 -6.09 3.23 15.68
C PHE A 5 -5.13 2.23 16.33
N PRO A 6 -5.57 1.48 17.36
CA PRO A 6 -4.70 0.51 18.01
C PRO A 6 -4.39 -0.65 17.05
N TRP A 7 -3.14 -1.13 17.09
CA TRP A 7 -2.64 -2.25 16.28
C TRP A 7 -2.88 -3.58 16.97
N ASP A 8 -3.33 -4.60 16.22
CA ASP A 8 -3.41 -5.98 16.70
C ASP A 8 -2.25 -6.79 16.12
N SER A 9 -1.29 -7.13 16.98
CA SER A 9 -0.06 -7.85 16.61
C SER A 9 -0.29 -9.30 16.19
N TYR A 10 -1.46 -9.88 16.50
CA TYR A 10 -1.78 -11.27 16.11
C TYR A 10 -2.37 -11.36 14.71
N SER A 11 -3.08 -10.33 14.26
CA SER A 11 -3.74 -10.32 12.96
C SER A 11 -3.11 -9.37 11.94
N ASP A 12 -2.03 -8.66 12.31
CA ASP A 12 -1.30 -7.70 11.49
C ASP A 12 -2.20 -6.66 10.82
N GLN A 13 -3.13 -6.15 11.62
CA GLN A 13 -4.10 -5.14 11.21
C GLN A 13 -4.53 -4.29 12.41
N PRO A 14 -5.04 -3.08 12.17
CA PRO A 14 -5.65 -2.29 13.23
C PRO A 14 -6.97 -2.92 13.69
N TYR A 15 -7.30 -2.69 14.97
CA TYR A 15 -8.56 -3.10 15.56
C TYR A 15 -9.77 -2.47 14.84
N ILE A 16 -10.89 -3.18 14.91
CA ILE A 16 -12.16 -2.67 14.38
C ILE A 16 -12.60 -1.45 15.19
N LEU A 17 -12.72 -0.30 14.52
CA LEU A 17 -13.21 0.92 15.18
C LEU A 17 -14.67 0.78 15.64
N LYS A 18 -14.96 1.38 16.80
CA LYS A 18 -16.33 1.55 17.33
C LYS A 18 -17.18 2.39 16.38
N LYS A 19 -18.50 2.20 16.43
CA LYS A 19 -19.46 2.86 15.51
C LYS A 19 -19.44 4.38 15.67
N GLU A 20 -19.26 4.85 16.90
CA GLU A 20 -19.20 6.26 17.29
C GLU A 20 -17.98 6.93 16.67
N THR A 21 -16.81 6.29 16.78
CA THR A 21 -15.56 6.75 16.16
C THR A 21 -15.69 6.83 14.64
N LYS A 22 -16.26 5.80 13.99
CA LYS A 22 -16.49 5.82 12.52
C LYS A 22 -17.41 6.96 12.10
N LYS A 23 -18.46 7.25 12.87
CA LYS A 23 -19.37 8.38 12.60
C LYS A 23 -18.67 9.72 12.78
N ALA A 24 -17.86 9.86 13.82
CA ALA A 24 -17.09 11.07 14.08
C ALA A 24 -16.08 11.35 12.95
N LEU A 25 -15.33 10.34 12.52
CA LEU A 25 -14.37 10.44 11.41
C LEU A 25 -15.04 10.86 10.10
N ARG A 26 -16.22 10.32 9.77
CA ARG A 26 -16.94 10.67 8.54
C ARG A 26 -17.57 12.06 8.55
N LYS A 27 -17.56 12.76 9.69
CA LYS A 27 -18.11 14.10 9.78
C LYS A 27 -17.21 15.06 8.99
N GLY A 28 -17.75 15.61 7.91
CA GLY A 28 -17.00 16.51 7.00
C GLY A 28 -16.85 15.95 5.59
N HIS A 29 -16.87 14.62 5.43
CA HIS A 29 -16.64 13.95 4.14
C HIS A 29 -17.90 13.72 3.30
N LYS A 30 -19.01 14.40 3.61
CA LYS A 30 -20.28 14.20 2.89
C LYS A 30 -20.15 14.52 1.39
N LEU A 31 -19.39 15.58 1.07
CA LEU A 31 -19.13 15.97 -0.31
C LEU A 31 -18.28 14.93 -1.03
N ASP A 32 -17.27 14.35 -0.38
CA ASP A 32 -16.44 13.28 -0.96
C ASP A 32 -17.28 12.05 -1.33
N PHE A 33 -18.18 11.64 -0.44
CA PHE A 33 -19.10 10.52 -0.72
C PHE A 33 -20.09 10.85 -1.83
N LEU A 34 -20.55 12.10 -1.91
CA LEU A 34 -21.41 12.56 -3.00
C LEU A 34 -20.66 12.56 -4.34
N LYS A 35 -19.42 13.05 -4.38
CA LYS A 35 -18.53 12.99 -5.55
C LYS A 35 -18.34 11.54 -5.98
N LEU A 36 -18.00 10.64 -5.05
CA LEU A 36 -17.82 9.22 -5.34
C LEU A 36 -19.08 8.59 -5.95
N LEU A 37 -20.26 8.89 -5.38
CA LEU A 37 -21.54 8.41 -5.90
C LEU A 37 -21.79 8.95 -7.31
N ALA A 38 -21.60 10.25 -7.54
CA ALA A 38 -21.81 10.88 -8.85
C ALA A 38 -20.87 10.30 -9.91
N THR A 39 -19.58 10.16 -9.60
CA THR A 39 -18.59 9.54 -10.48
C THR A 39 -18.99 8.10 -10.80
N ASN A 40 -19.40 7.30 -9.81
CA ASN A 40 -19.85 5.93 -10.05
C ASN A 40 -21.12 5.88 -10.92
N LEU A 41 -22.09 6.77 -10.73
CA LEU A 41 -23.30 6.81 -11.58
C LEU A 41 -22.98 7.07 -13.05
N ILE A 42 -21.93 7.85 -13.35
CA ILE A 42 -21.49 8.14 -14.72
C ILE A 42 -20.66 6.98 -15.29
N PHE A 43 -19.66 6.51 -14.56
CA PHE A 43 -18.69 5.54 -15.09
C PHE A 43 -19.16 4.09 -15.01
N PHE A 44 -19.97 3.72 -14.02
CA PHE A 44 -20.40 2.33 -13.84
C PHE A 44 -21.17 1.79 -15.06
N PRO A 45 -22.19 2.49 -15.62
CA PRO A 45 -22.90 1.98 -16.80
C PRO A 45 -21.96 1.77 -18.00
N TYR A 46 -21.03 2.70 -18.21
CA TYR A 46 -20.04 2.61 -19.29
C TYR A 46 -19.10 1.41 -19.10
N LEU A 47 -18.51 1.27 -17.90
CA LEU A 47 -17.59 0.17 -17.59
C LEU A 47 -18.31 -1.18 -17.60
N PHE A 48 -19.54 -1.24 -17.12
CA PHE A 48 -20.37 -2.45 -17.13
C PHE A 48 -20.68 -2.90 -18.55
N LEU A 49 -21.09 -1.99 -19.44
CA LEU A 49 -21.32 -2.31 -20.85
C LEU A 49 -20.04 -2.80 -21.54
N LYS A 50 -18.90 -2.13 -21.29
CA LYS A 50 -17.60 -2.53 -21.82
C LYS A 50 -17.19 -3.92 -21.32
N PHE A 51 -17.43 -4.24 -20.05
CA PHE A 51 -17.20 -5.55 -19.47
C PHE A 51 -18.01 -6.64 -20.18
N LEU A 52 -19.32 -6.43 -20.39
CA LEU A 52 -20.19 -7.38 -21.10
C LEU A 52 -19.74 -7.62 -22.56
N ILE A 53 -19.29 -6.58 -23.26
CA ILE A 53 -18.79 -6.70 -24.64
C ILE A 53 -17.44 -7.42 -24.69
N LYS A 54 -16.51 -7.10 -23.76
CA LYS A 54 -15.17 -7.71 -23.74
C LYS A 54 -15.21 -9.17 -23.30
N SER A 55 -16.14 -9.55 -22.41
CA SER A 55 -16.30 -10.93 -21.93
C SER A 55 -16.65 -11.92 -23.05
N LYS A 56 -17.19 -11.45 -24.19
CA LYS A 56 -17.52 -12.30 -25.35
C LYS A 56 -16.35 -12.58 -26.30
N LYS A 57 -15.19 -11.94 -26.10
CA LYS A 57 -14.06 -11.96 -27.06
C LYS A 57 -12.89 -12.86 -26.67
N ASN A 58 -13.05 -13.72 -25.67
CA ASN A 58 -12.01 -14.67 -25.28
C ASN A 58 -12.17 -15.99 -26.04
N ASN A 59 -11.74 -16.00 -27.31
CA ASN A 59 -11.15 -17.23 -27.84
C ASN A 59 -9.87 -17.44 -27.04
N ILE A 60 -9.94 -18.29 -26.02
CA ILE A 60 -8.78 -18.68 -25.22
C ILE A 60 -7.83 -19.37 -26.19
N ASN A 61 -6.79 -18.66 -26.65
CA ASN A 61 -5.68 -19.29 -27.35
C ASN A 61 -5.09 -20.34 -26.39
N GLU A 62 -5.16 -21.61 -26.77
CA GLU A 62 -4.65 -22.77 -26.00
C GLU A 62 -3.14 -22.65 -25.65
N ASN A 63 -2.43 -21.68 -26.22
CA ASN A 63 -1.04 -21.33 -25.90
C ASN A 63 -0.87 -20.44 -24.65
N TYR A 64 -1.93 -20.16 -23.88
CA TYR A 64 -1.82 -19.33 -22.66
C TYR A 64 -1.06 -20.02 -21.51
N TYR A 65 -0.90 -21.35 -21.58
CA TYR A 65 -0.07 -22.15 -20.66
C TYR A 65 1.35 -22.37 -21.20
N GLN A 66 1.92 -21.41 -21.93
CA GLN A 66 3.36 -21.41 -22.09
C GLN A 66 3.97 -21.01 -20.75
N TYR A 67 4.49 -22.00 -20.02
CA TYR A 67 5.18 -21.90 -18.74
C TYR A 67 6.23 -20.78 -18.84
N ASN A 68 5.83 -19.58 -18.43
CA ASN A 68 6.63 -18.39 -18.55
C ASN A 68 7.72 -18.51 -17.48
N GLU A 69 8.99 -18.26 -17.80
CA GLU A 69 10.04 -18.19 -16.77
C GLU A 69 9.72 -17.14 -15.68
N ARG A 70 8.81 -16.19 -15.96
CA ARG A 70 8.17 -15.30 -14.97
C ARG A 70 7.39 -16.01 -13.85
N ALA A 71 7.01 -17.28 -14.03
CA ALA A 71 6.39 -18.10 -12.99
C ALA A 71 7.38 -18.50 -11.87
N LYS A 72 8.69 -18.26 -12.02
CA LYS A 72 9.64 -18.45 -10.90
C LYS A 72 9.41 -17.46 -9.74
N ASN A 73 8.70 -16.35 -9.95
CA ASN A 73 8.31 -15.39 -8.91
C ASN A 73 6.79 -15.37 -8.66
N THR A 74 6.11 -16.53 -8.73
CA THR A 74 4.62 -16.56 -8.61
C THR A 74 4.14 -16.28 -7.17
N ILE A 75 5.00 -16.47 -6.17
CA ILE A 75 4.65 -16.33 -4.76
C ILE A 75 5.53 -15.24 -4.17
N GLY A 76 4.87 -14.20 -3.65
CA GLY A 76 5.50 -13.20 -2.80
C GLY A 76 5.08 -13.38 -1.34
N LEU A 77 5.93 -12.95 -0.42
CA LEU A 77 5.62 -12.95 1.01
C LEU A 77 5.68 -11.54 1.59
N CYS A 78 4.70 -11.20 2.42
CA CYS A 78 4.76 -10.01 3.25
C CYS A 78 5.50 -10.37 4.55
N VAL A 79 6.54 -9.63 4.88
CA VAL A 79 7.33 -9.76 6.11
C VAL A 79 7.33 -8.44 6.85
N ASN A 80 7.36 -8.49 8.19
CA ASN A 80 7.26 -7.30 9.03
C ASN A 80 8.37 -7.28 10.07
N LEU A 81 8.86 -6.08 10.40
CA LEU A 81 9.95 -5.87 11.36
C LEU A 81 9.65 -6.49 12.74
N ASP A 82 8.39 -6.50 13.17
CA ASP A 82 7.95 -6.96 14.50
C ASP A 82 7.85 -8.48 14.66
N LYS A 83 8.08 -9.27 13.60
CA LYS A 83 7.96 -10.75 13.64
C LYS A 83 9.28 -11.49 13.89
N GLY A 84 10.36 -10.74 14.14
CA GLY A 84 11.66 -11.28 14.52
C GLY A 84 12.45 -11.91 13.38
N GLU A 85 13.65 -12.36 13.72
CA GLU A 85 14.70 -12.78 12.77
C GLU A 85 14.44 -14.13 12.09
N ALA A 86 13.57 -14.98 12.65
CA ALA A 86 13.26 -16.29 12.08
C ALA A 86 12.71 -16.21 10.64
N GLN A 87 12.17 -15.05 10.26
CA GLN A 87 11.70 -14.76 8.90
C GLN A 87 12.81 -14.91 7.86
N TYR A 88 14.07 -14.59 8.17
CA TYR A 88 15.17 -14.70 7.21
C TYR A 88 15.42 -16.14 6.78
N GLU A 89 15.44 -17.06 7.74
CA GLU A 89 15.63 -18.48 7.49
C GLU A 89 14.44 -19.06 6.72
N LEU A 90 13.20 -18.75 7.16
CA LEU A 90 11.98 -19.24 6.51
C LEU A 90 11.83 -18.74 5.06
N VAL A 91 12.14 -17.47 4.79
CA VAL A 91 12.12 -16.92 3.43
C VAL A 91 13.14 -17.63 2.53
N ASN A 92 14.32 -17.93 3.07
CA ASN A 92 15.36 -18.65 2.34
C ASN A 92 14.97 -20.11 2.10
N GLU A 93 14.38 -20.79 3.10
CA GLU A 93 13.89 -22.17 2.98
C GLU A 93 12.78 -22.28 1.92
N LEU A 94 11.83 -21.34 1.91
CA LEU A 94 10.77 -21.27 0.91
C LEU A 94 11.26 -20.80 -0.47
N ASN A 95 12.53 -20.36 -0.57
CA ASN A 95 13.14 -19.79 -1.77
C ASN A 95 12.30 -18.68 -2.42
N VAL A 96 11.66 -17.85 -1.58
CA VAL A 96 10.83 -16.73 -2.06
C VAL A 96 11.73 -15.56 -2.45
N LYS A 97 11.52 -15.03 -3.67
CA LYS A 97 12.29 -13.91 -4.21
C LYS A 97 11.61 -12.56 -4.06
N SER A 98 10.28 -12.53 -4.18
CA SER A 98 9.51 -11.30 -4.08
C SER A 98 9.02 -11.08 -2.65
N LEU A 99 9.42 -9.97 -2.04
CA LEU A 99 9.06 -9.64 -0.66
C LEU A 99 8.31 -8.31 -0.61
N GLN A 100 7.32 -8.24 0.26
CA GLN A 100 6.66 -6.99 0.64
C GLN A 100 7.04 -6.68 2.10
N ILE A 101 7.48 -5.46 2.36
CA ILE A 101 7.79 -5.00 3.72
C ILE A 101 6.88 -3.82 4.06
N ARG A 102 6.17 -3.90 5.18
CA ARG A 102 5.35 -2.77 5.66
C ARG A 102 6.19 -1.82 6.48
N LEU A 103 6.22 -0.56 6.07
CA LEU A 103 6.81 0.55 6.81
C LEU A 103 5.69 1.47 7.26
N PHE A 104 5.58 1.73 8.55
CA PHE A 104 4.52 2.60 9.09
C PHE A 104 5.03 4.03 9.24
N LEU A 105 4.28 5.00 8.73
CA LEU A 105 4.67 6.41 8.82
C LEU A 105 4.75 6.92 10.26
N ASN A 106 3.91 6.41 11.15
CA ASN A 106 3.97 6.74 12.58
C ASN A 106 5.17 6.10 13.32
N ASP A 107 5.99 5.28 12.65
CA ASP A 107 7.23 4.71 13.17
C ASP A 107 8.45 5.19 12.35
N ILE A 108 8.35 6.38 11.73
CA ILE A 108 9.42 6.95 10.89
C ILE A 108 10.73 7.16 11.66
N ASP A 109 10.67 7.45 12.96
CA ASP A 109 11.86 7.61 13.80
C ASP A 109 12.71 6.32 13.87
N ASN A 110 12.10 5.17 13.59
CA ASN A 110 12.74 3.86 13.58
C ASN A 110 13.16 3.40 12.16
N ILE A 111 13.22 4.32 11.19
CA ILE A 111 13.51 3.99 9.78
C ILE A 111 14.80 3.20 9.57
N GLU A 112 15.84 3.45 10.35
CA GLU A 112 17.12 2.71 10.23
C GLU A 112 16.94 1.21 10.51
N SER A 113 16.04 0.84 11.43
CA SER A 113 15.71 -0.55 11.71
C SER A 113 14.99 -1.20 10.52
N TYR A 114 14.09 -0.48 9.84
CA TYR A 114 13.45 -0.96 8.62
C TYR A 114 14.46 -1.15 7.48
N VAL A 115 15.42 -0.22 7.32
CA VAL A 115 16.49 -0.30 6.33
C VAL A 115 17.39 -1.51 6.59
N ALA A 116 17.81 -1.70 7.84
CA ALA A 116 18.60 -2.86 8.26
C ALA A 116 17.84 -4.16 8.03
N PHE A 117 16.56 -4.19 8.40
CA PHE A 117 15.69 -5.35 8.22
C PHE A 117 15.55 -5.75 6.74
N ALA A 118 15.30 -4.78 5.86
CA ALA A 118 15.21 -5.03 4.43
C ALA A 118 16.54 -5.54 3.83
N LYS A 119 17.67 -4.96 4.23
CA LYS A 119 19.01 -5.41 3.80
C LYS A 119 19.34 -6.83 4.30
N GLY A 120 18.81 -7.24 5.45
CA GLY A 120 19.02 -8.58 6.01
C GLY A 120 18.57 -9.72 5.10
N PHE A 121 17.61 -9.48 4.18
CA PHE A 121 17.14 -10.50 3.24
C PHE A 121 18.08 -10.76 2.06
N GLY A 122 19.17 -9.98 1.95
CA GLY A 122 20.17 -10.09 0.89
C GLY A 122 19.79 -9.31 -0.38
N ASN A 123 20.73 -9.29 -1.33
CA ASN A 123 20.60 -8.52 -2.58
C ASN A 123 19.88 -9.29 -3.71
N ASP A 124 19.50 -10.54 -3.47
CA ASP A 124 18.84 -11.41 -4.45
C ASP A 124 17.31 -11.31 -4.42
N LYS A 125 16.75 -10.43 -3.58
CA LYS A 125 15.31 -10.25 -3.38
C LYS A 125 14.77 -9.04 -4.15
N GLU A 126 13.56 -9.20 -4.67
CA GLU A 126 12.75 -8.12 -5.22
C GLU A 126 11.85 -7.57 -4.11
N ILE A 127 12.23 -6.42 -3.54
CA ILE A 127 11.55 -5.85 -2.37
C ILE A 127 10.57 -4.76 -2.80
N LEU A 128 9.33 -4.86 -2.35
CA LEU A 128 8.31 -3.81 -2.39
C LEU A 128 8.17 -3.21 -0.99
N ILE A 129 8.40 -1.90 -0.85
CA ILE A 129 8.11 -1.20 0.41
C ILE A 129 6.67 -0.69 0.38
N THR A 130 5.83 -1.19 1.27
CA THR A 130 4.48 -0.68 1.48
C THR A 130 4.48 0.36 2.57
N ILE A 131 4.21 1.61 2.20
CA ILE A 131 4.10 2.72 3.13
C ILE A 131 2.68 2.74 3.71
N ILE A 132 2.58 2.43 4.99
CA ILE A 132 1.32 2.40 5.74
C ILE A 132 1.04 3.79 6.31
N GLN A 133 -0.13 4.31 5.95
CA GLN A 133 -0.62 5.62 6.36
C GLN A 133 -1.06 5.69 7.83
N ASP A 134 -0.99 6.90 8.40
CA ASP A 134 -1.68 7.30 9.64
C ASP A 134 -2.36 8.66 9.47
N ARG A 135 -3.15 9.08 10.46
CA ARG A 135 -3.94 10.32 10.38
C ARG A 135 -3.11 11.59 10.36
N GLU A 136 -1.98 11.62 11.07
CA GLU A 136 -1.15 12.82 11.14
C GLU A 136 -0.60 13.16 9.76
N HIS A 137 -0.07 12.16 9.05
CA HIS A 137 0.43 12.32 7.69
C HIS A 137 -0.67 12.57 6.65
N ILE A 138 -1.87 12.01 6.85
CA ILE A 138 -3.03 12.32 5.99
C ILE A 138 -3.45 13.79 6.12
N GLU A 139 -3.39 14.34 7.34
CA GLU A 139 -3.87 15.69 7.63
C GLU A 139 -2.78 16.76 7.45
N ASN A 140 -1.49 16.38 7.51
CA ASN A 140 -0.34 17.28 7.38
C ASN A 140 0.53 16.93 6.16
N HIS A 141 0.26 17.60 5.04
CA HIS A 141 0.97 17.34 3.79
C HIS A 141 2.46 17.71 3.83
N GLU A 142 2.87 18.68 4.64
CA GLU A 142 4.29 19.07 4.75
C GLU A 142 5.08 18.01 5.51
N LEU A 143 4.50 17.47 6.58
CA LEU A 143 5.07 16.30 7.28
C LEU A 143 5.17 15.10 6.34
N LEU A 144 4.10 14.81 5.59
CA LEU A 144 4.10 13.74 4.59
C LEU A 144 5.23 13.89 3.58
N LYS A 145 5.38 15.07 2.97
CA LYS A 145 6.45 15.30 1.98
C LYS A 145 7.84 15.08 2.59
N LYS A 146 8.08 15.62 3.78
CA LYS A 146 9.34 15.46 4.50
C LYS A 146 9.65 13.98 4.72
N ASP A 147 8.73 13.24 5.32
CA ASP A 147 9.02 11.88 5.76
C ASP A 147 9.04 10.88 4.58
N ILE A 148 8.28 11.13 3.51
CA ILE A 148 8.40 10.39 2.25
C ILE A 148 9.76 10.61 1.58
N SER A 149 10.28 11.84 1.62
CA SER A 149 11.62 12.13 1.08
C SER A 149 12.69 11.32 1.83
N ILE A 150 12.58 11.24 3.16
CA ILE A 150 13.47 10.41 4.00
C ILE A 150 13.35 8.94 3.61
N ILE A 151 12.12 8.42 3.46
CA ILE A 151 11.89 7.01 3.06
C ILE A 151 12.53 6.73 1.70
N PHE A 152 12.25 7.54 0.69
CA PHE A 152 12.82 7.35 -0.65
C PHE A 152 14.35 7.44 -0.63
N GLU A 153 14.93 8.42 0.05
CA GLU A 153 16.38 8.56 0.17
C GLU A 153 17.05 7.34 0.82
N LYS A 154 16.45 6.81 1.89
CA LYS A 154 17.00 5.67 2.64
C LYS A 154 16.87 4.35 1.89
N PHE A 155 15.77 4.16 1.15
CA PHE A 155 15.47 2.90 0.47
C PHE A 155 15.87 2.85 -1.01
N GLN A 156 16.25 3.97 -1.64
CA GLN A 156 16.61 3.99 -3.08
C GLN A 156 17.73 3.03 -3.49
N SER A 157 18.59 2.61 -2.57
CA SER A 157 19.65 1.61 -2.81
C SER A 157 19.19 0.16 -2.63
N ILE A 158 17.99 -0.05 -2.08
CA ILE A 158 17.40 -1.36 -1.78
C ILE A 158 16.30 -1.68 -2.81
N THR A 159 15.44 -0.72 -3.13
CA THR A 159 14.38 -0.89 -4.10
C THR A 159 14.00 0.43 -4.76
N ASN A 160 13.35 0.33 -5.92
CA ASN A 160 12.67 1.43 -6.57
C ASN A 160 11.14 1.25 -6.58
N GLU A 161 10.57 0.24 -5.91
CA GLU A 161 9.14 -0.04 -5.93
C GLU A 161 8.51 0.22 -4.56
N PHE A 162 7.52 1.12 -4.53
CA PHE A 162 6.84 1.55 -3.31
C PHE A 162 5.33 1.48 -3.50
N GLN A 163 4.64 0.72 -2.64
CA GLN A 163 3.20 0.73 -2.57
C GLN A 163 2.76 1.82 -1.60
N ILE A 164 1.93 2.74 -2.08
CA ILE A 164 1.49 3.90 -1.31
C ILE A 164 0.11 3.63 -0.74
N GLY A 165 0.06 3.52 0.57
CA GLY A 165 -1.14 3.19 1.32
C GLY A 165 -1.45 1.68 1.35
N ASN A 166 -2.27 1.30 2.32
CA ASN A 166 -2.75 -0.06 2.49
C ASN A 166 -4.22 -0.09 2.91
N ALA A 167 -5.00 -0.99 2.33
CA ALA A 167 -6.42 -1.20 2.65
C ALA A 167 -7.20 0.12 2.67
N ILE A 168 -7.00 0.95 1.64
CA ILE A 168 -7.45 2.35 1.62
C ILE A 168 -8.98 2.51 1.72
N ASN A 169 -9.73 1.45 1.38
CA ASN A 169 -11.18 1.40 1.44
C ASN A 169 -11.71 0.99 2.83
N ARG A 170 -10.82 0.71 3.79
CA ARG A 170 -11.16 0.25 5.14
C ARG A 170 -10.80 1.34 6.15
N ILE A 171 -11.81 2.03 6.66
CA ILE A 171 -11.64 3.15 7.62
C ILE A 171 -10.79 2.84 8.86
N LYS A 172 -10.66 1.56 9.25
CA LYS A 172 -9.76 1.17 10.34
C LYS A 172 -8.27 1.38 10.00
N TRP A 173 -7.93 1.56 8.74
CA TRP A 173 -6.60 1.93 8.23
C TRP A 173 -6.51 3.44 7.97
N SER A 174 -7.12 4.27 8.80
CA SER A 174 -6.96 5.74 8.80
C SER A 174 -7.70 6.53 7.69
N PHE A 175 -7.74 6.07 6.44
CA PHE A 175 -8.46 6.80 5.36
C PHE A 175 -9.97 6.76 5.56
N VAL A 176 -10.62 7.91 5.48
CA VAL A 176 -12.08 8.08 5.65
C VAL A 176 -12.79 8.17 4.31
N SER A 177 -12.16 8.79 3.32
CA SER A 177 -12.70 8.94 1.97
C SER A 177 -11.63 8.67 0.91
N MET A 178 -12.06 8.41 -0.32
CA MET A 178 -11.15 8.27 -1.46
C MET A 178 -10.42 9.59 -1.79
N GLU A 179 -11.02 10.73 -1.46
CA GLU A 179 -10.38 12.04 -1.67
C GLU A 179 -9.14 12.19 -0.79
N GLU A 180 -9.20 11.76 0.48
CA GLU A 180 -8.03 11.76 1.36
C GLU A 180 -6.91 10.89 0.79
N TYR A 181 -7.23 9.70 0.29
CA TYR A 181 -6.23 8.84 -0.35
C TYR A 181 -5.63 9.47 -1.60
N LEU A 182 -6.46 10.07 -2.46
CA LEU A 182 -5.97 10.69 -3.69
C LEU A 182 -5.08 11.90 -3.39
N ALA A 183 -5.48 12.76 -2.46
CA ALA A 183 -4.67 13.90 -2.02
C ALA A 183 -3.34 13.44 -1.40
N PHE A 184 -3.39 12.42 -0.55
CA PHE A 184 -2.19 11.80 0.05
C PHE A 184 -1.26 11.25 -1.04
N TYR A 185 -1.79 10.45 -1.97
CA TYR A 185 -1.02 9.83 -3.06
C TYR A 185 -0.42 10.89 -3.98
N GLU A 186 -1.16 11.95 -4.31
CA GLU A 186 -0.70 13.06 -5.13
C GLU A 186 0.52 13.75 -4.49
N ARG A 187 0.50 14.01 -3.18
CA ARG A 187 1.66 14.60 -2.48
C ARG A 187 2.89 13.70 -2.49
N VAL A 188 2.70 12.39 -2.36
CA VAL A 188 3.79 11.39 -2.50
C VAL A 188 4.32 11.38 -3.94
N GLN A 189 3.43 11.48 -4.92
CA GLN A 189 3.79 11.55 -6.33
C GLN A 189 4.57 12.82 -6.66
N ASP A 190 4.19 13.97 -6.12
CA ASP A 190 4.93 15.23 -6.30
C ASP A 190 6.40 15.06 -5.85
N VAL A 191 6.63 14.50 -4.66
CA VAL A 191 8.01 14.23 -4.16
C VAL A 191 8.77 13.29 -5.09
N ARG A 192 8.12 12.21 -5.56
CA ARG A 192 8.73 11.27 -6.49
C ARG A 192 9.12 11.95 -7.79
N ASP A 193 8.19 12.68 -8.41
CA ASP A 193 8.38 13.32 -9.71
C ASP A 193 9.48 14.39 -9.65
N GLU A 194 9.56 15.15 -8.56
CA GLU A 194 10.54 16.22 -8.38
C GLU A 194 11.95 15.72 -8.04
N GLN A 195 12.07 14.68 -7.18
CA GLN A 195 13.35 14.32 -6.54
C GLN A 195 13.80 12.88 -6.84
N PHE A 196 12.89 11.97 -7.14
CA PHE A 196 13.17 10.53 -7.26
C PHE A 196 12.53 9.91 -8.51
N PRO A 197 12.85 10.38 -9.72
CA PRO A 197 12.14 9.99 -10.95
C PRO A 197 12.23 8.50 -11.30
N ASN A 198 13.20 7.79 -10.75
CA ASN A 198 13.40 6.35 -10.97
C ASN A 198 12.52 5.46 -10.09
N ILE A 199 11.83 6.03 -9.10
CA ILE A 199 10.91 5.30 -8.22
C ILE A 199 9.57 5.04 -8.93
N LYS A 200 9.08 3.82 -8.78
CA LYS A 200 7.75 3.38 -9.18
C LYS A 200 6.82 3.40 -7.98
N LEU A 201 5.73 4.14 -8.11
CA LEU A 201 4.64 4.15 -7.14
C LEU A 201 3.56 3.15 -7.56
N ILE A 202 3.15 2.31 -6.62
CA ILE A 202 2.15 1.27 -6.79
C ILE A 202 0.96 1.61 -5.88
N GLY A 203 -0.24 1.32 -6.36
CA GLY A 203 -1.46 1.48 -5.60
C GLY A 203 -2.60 0.64 -6.19
N SER A 204 -3.73 0.51 -5.52
CA SER A 204 -4.13 1.23 -4.30
C SER A 204 -4.38 0.31 -3.09
N ALA A 205 -3.94 -0.95 -3.16
CA ALA A 205 -4.03 -1.91 -2.05
C ALA A 205 -5.44 -2.03 -1.43
N VAL A 206 -6.47 -2.01 -2.28
CA VAL A 206 -7.88 -2.22 -1.88
C VAL A 206 -8.08 -3.68 -1.49
N ILE A 207 -8.80 -3.92 -0.39
CA ILE A 207 -9.11 -5.27 0.12
C ILE A 207 -10.61 -5.43 0.38
N ASP A 208 -11.09 -6.67 0.36
CA ASP A 208 -12.52 -7.05 0.40
C ASP A 208 -13.34 -6.42 -0.75
#